data_AF-A0A528G032-F1
#
_entry.id   AF-A0A528G032-F1
#
_cell.length_a   1.000
_cell.length_b   1.000
_cell.length_c   1.000
_cell.angle_alpha   90.00
_cell.angle_beta   90.00
_cell.angle_gamma   90.00
#
_symmetry.space_group_name_H-M   'P 1'
#
loop_
_entity.id
_entity.type
_entity.pdbx_description
1 polymer ?
#
loop_
_entity_poly.entity_id
_entity_poly.type
_entity_poly.pdbx_seq_one_letter_code
_entity_poly.pdbx_strand_id
1 'polypeptide(L)' 'MRDWTIEDRLPEIAVPTLLVSGRHDEATPEVIRPYVERVSGIRWVFFEHSSHMPHVEERDLCMRTVSDFLKTQD' A
#
# COMPACT_ATOMS: atom_id res chain seq x y z
N MET A 1 -0.01 -20.79 7.30
CA MET A 1 0.64 -20.14 6.14
C MET A 1 2.03 -19.67 6.54
N ARG A 2 2.97 -20.58 6.83
CA ARG A 2 4.35 -20.16 7.18
C ARG A 2 5.21 -19.88 5.96
N ASP A 3 4.98 -20.63 4.88
CA ASP A 3 5.87 -20.66 3.71
C ASP A 3 5.28 -19.97 2.48
N TRP A 4 4.16 -19.26 2.64
CA TRP A 4 3.52 -18.57 1.52
C TRP A 4 4.22 -17.24 1.25
N THR A 5 4.58 -16.98 -0.01
CA THR A 5 5.09 -15.70 -0.48
C THR A 5 4.65 -15.43 -1.91
N ILE A 6 4.58 -14.14 -2.28
CA ILE A 6 4.35 -13.66 -3.65
C ILE A 6 5.49 -12.76 -4.15
N GLU A 7 6.56 -12.59 -3.37
CA GLU A 7 7.60 -11.60 -3.64
C GLU A 7 8.24 -11.75 -5.03
N ASP A 8 8.38 -12.99 -5.51
CA ASP A 8 8.99 -13.28 -6.81
C ASP A 8 8.08 -12.93 -8.00
N ARG A 9 6.78 -12.76 -7.76
CA ARG A 9 5.80 -12.36 -8.77
C ARG A 9 5.47 -10.86 -8.72
N LEU A 10 5.95 -10.12 -7.72
CA LEU A 10 5.73 -8.66 -7.63
C LEU A 10 6.23 -7.90 -8.88
N PRO A 11 7.36 -8.27 -9.52
CA PRO A 11 7.79 -7.64 -10.77
C PRO A 11 6.84 -7.84 -11.96
N GLU A 12 5.90 -8.81 -11.90
CA GLU A 12 4.91 -9.03 -12.95
C GLU A 12 3.79 -7.98 -12.94
N ILE A 13 3.68 -7.17 -11.89
CA ILE A 13 2.68 -6.10 -11.78
C ILE A 13 3.09 -4.97 -12.73
N ALA A 14 2.40 -4.88 -13.87
CA ALA A 14 2.64 -3.89 -14.93
C ALA A 14 1.64 -2.72 -14.92
N VAL A 15 0.73 -2.67 -13.94
CA VAL A 15 -0.29 -1.63 -13.82
C VAL A 15 0.07 -0.63 -12.72
N PRO A 16 -0.41 0.63 -12.82
CA PRO A 16 -0.26 1.61 -11.76
C PRO A 16 -0.77 1.06 -10.43
N THR A 17 0.04 1.17 -9.39
CA THR A 17 -0.22 0.55 -8.08
C THR A 17 -0.07 1.56 -6.96
N LEU A 18 -1.09 1.61 -6.09
CA LEU A 18 -1.08 2.36 -4.84
C LEU A 18 -0.97 1.38 -3.66
N LEU A 19 0.05 1.57 -2.83
CA LEU A 19 0.19 0.91 -1.54
C LEU A 19 -0.19 1.89 -0.42
N VAL A 20 -1.03 1.43 0.51
CA VAL A 20 -1.41 2.17 1.72
C VAL A 20 -1.05 1.34 2.93
N SER A 21 -0.47 1.97 3.96
CA SER A 21 -0.22 1.34 5.26
C SER A 21 -0.27 2.37 6.39
N GLY A 22 -0.52 1.91 7.63
CA GLY A 22 -0.50 2.76 8.81
C GLY A 22 0.80 2.72 9.59
N ARG A 23 1.17 3.84 10.23
CA ARG A 23 2.36 3.97 11.10
C ARG A 23 2.42 2.90 12.20
N HIS A 24 1.26 2.46 12.68
CA HIS A 24 1.10 1.51 13.78
C HIS A 24 0.55 0.14 13.32
N ASP A 25 0.63 -0.15 12.02
CA ASP A 25 0.10 -1.37 11.41
C ASP A 25 0.91 -2.62 11.81
N GLU A 26 0.22 -3.76 11.91
CA GLU A 26 0.86 -5.07 12.02
C GLU A 26 1.57 -5.47 10.73
N ALA A 27 1.12 -4.95 9.58
CA ALA A 27 1.85 -4.95 8.32
C ALA A 27 2.97 -3.90 8.37
N THR A 28 4.01 -4.21 9.15
CA THR A 28 5.12 -3.30 9.41
C THR A 28 5.84 -2.87 8.12
N PRO A 29 6.63 -1.78 8.15
CA PRO A 29 7.45 -1.38 7.01
C PRO A 29 8.33 -2.49 6.42
N GLU A 30 8.77 -3.44 7.24
CA GLU A 30 9.53 -4.60 6.76
C GLU A 30 8.68 -5.57 5.94
N VAL A 31 7.45 -5.83 6.35
CA VAL A 31 6.51 -6.72 5.64
C VAL A 31 6.15 -6.13 4.27
N ILE A 32 6.01 -4.82 4.19
CA ILE A 32 5.60 -4.14 2.95
C ILE A 32 6.77 -3.74 2.03
N ARG A 33 8.01 -3.73 2.55
CA ARG A 33 9.23 -3.35 1.81
C ARG A 33 9.34 -4.05 0.44
N PRO A 34 9.08 -5.37 0.30
CA PRO A 34 9.17 -6.04 -1.00
C PRO A 34 8.24 -5.43 -2.07
N TYR A 35 7.06 -4.93 -1.68
CA TYR A 35 6.15 -4.27 -2.63
C TYR A 35 6.74 -2.97 -3.14
N VAL A 36 7.26 -2.14 -2.23
CA VAL A 36 7.89 -0.85 -2.58
C VAL A 36 9.10 -1.05 -3.48
N GLU A 37 9.88 -2.10 -3.25
CA GLU A 37 11.12 -2.38 -3.98
C GLU A 37 10.90 -3.11 -5.32
N ARG A 38 9.90 -4.00 -5.40
CA ARG A 38 9.74 -4.92 -6.54
C ARG A 38 8.59 -4.58 -7.48
N VAL A 39 7.64 -3.75 -7.08
CA VAL A 39 6.57 -3.28 -7.98
C VAL A 39 7.02 -1.99 -8.67
N SER A 40 7.17 -2.05 -9.99
CA SER A 40 7.62 -0.90 -10.78
C SER A 40 6.61 0.25 -10.71
N GLY A 41 7.08 1.45 -10.35
CA GLY A 41 6.26 2.66 -10.34
C GLY A 41 5.22 2.73 -9.22
N ILE A 42 5.34 1.89 -8.18
CA ILE A 42 4.44 1.90 -7.03
C ILE A 42 4.45 3.26 -6.31
N ARG A 43 3.27 3.77 -5.97
CA ARG A 43 3.11 4.89 -5.04
C ARG A 43 2.80 4.33 -3.67
N TRP A 44 3.61 4.65 -2.67
CA TRP A 44 3.33 4.29 -1.28
C TRP A 44 2.90 5.52 -0.48
N VAL A 45 1.77 5.40 0.24
CA VAL A 45 1.28 6.39 1.18
C VAL A 45 1.24 5.78 2.57
N PHE A 46 1.89 6.48 3.51
CA PHE A 46 2.00 6.07 4.90
C PHE A 46 1.14 6.97 5.78
N PHE A 47 0.17 6.38 6.47
CA PHE A 47 -0.81 7.06 7.29
C PHE A 47 -0.27 7.22 8.72
N GLU A 48 0.09 8.45 9.08
CA GLU A 48 0.82 8.77 10.32
C GLU A 48 0.04 8.48 11.60
N HIS A 49 -1.30 8.47 11.53
CA HIS A 49 -2.19 8.30 12.67
C HIS A 49 -3.10 7.07 12.53
N SER A 50 -2.69 6.08 11.72
CA SER A 50 -3.44 4.85 11.49
C SER A 50 -2.63 3.60 11.86
N SER A 51 -3.35 2.54 12.20
CA SER A 51 -2.86 1.17 12.27
C SER A 51 -3.30 0.40 11.02
N HIS A 52 -3.94 -0.74 11.19
CA HIS A 52 -4.35 -1.63 10.10
C HIS A 52 -5.53 -1.10 9.27
N MET A 53 -6.30 -0.14 9.79
CA MET A 53 -7.54 0.30 9.18
C MET A 53 -7.55 1.81 8.87
N PRO A 54 -6.64 2.33 8.02
CA PRO A 54 -6.64 3.76 7.66
C PRO A 54 -7.96 4.29 7.10
N HIS A 55 -8.75 3.42 6.46
CA HIS A 55 -10.07 3.76 5.93
C HIS A 55 -11.14 4.02 7.01
N VAL A 56 -10.88 3.62 8.26
CA VAL A 56 -11.71 3.92 9.44
C VAL A 56 -11.05 4.99 10.30
N GLU A 57 -9.75 4.85 10.57
CA GLU A 57 -9.00 5.67 11.52
C GLU A 57 -8.76 7.09 10.97
N GLU A 58 -8.38 7.20 9.70
CA GLU A 58 -8.15 8.45 8.97
C GLU A 58 -9.02 8.51 7.70
N ARG A 59 -10.30 8.14 7.85
CA ARG A 59 -11.26 7.92 6.74
C ARG A 59 -11.18 8.98 5.65
N ASP A 60 -11.29 10.25 6.01
CA ASP A 60 -11.32 11.34 5.04
C ASP A 60 -10.03 11.44 4.22
N LEU A 61 -8.88 11.26 4.87
CA LEU A 61 -7.58 11.25 4.20
C LEU A 61 -7.43 9.99 3.33
N CYS A 62 -7.87 8.83 3.82
CA CYS A 62 -7.79 7.58 3.10
C CYS A 62 -8.63 7.62 1.81
N MET A 63 -9.89 8.06 1.91
CA MET A 63 -10.79 8.16 0.76
C MET A 63 -10.30 9.17 -0.27
N ARG A 64 -9.76 10.32 0.16
CA ARG A 64 -9.13 11.29 -0.75
C ARG A 64 -7.92 10.69 -1.45
N THR A 65 -7.02 10.05 -0.71
CA THR A 65 -5.81 9.42 -1.26
C THR A 65 -6.14 8.40 -2.36
N VAL A 66 -7.13 7.53 -2.10
CA VAL A 66 -7.58 6.54 -3.09
C VAL A 66 -8.25 7.23 -4.28
N SER A 67 -9.14 8.20 -4.04
CA SER A 67 -9.82 8.94 -5.12
C SER A 67 -8.83 9.68 -6.02
N ASP A 68 -7.83 10.35 -5.45
CA ASP A 68 -6.84 11.10 -6.20
C ASP A 68 -5.93 10.18 -7.00
N PHE A 69 -5.60 8.99 -6.48
CA PHE A 69 -4.92 7.97 -7.27
C PHE A 69 -5.78 7.52 -8.46
N LEU A 70 -7.06 7.19 -8.24
CA LEU A 70 -7.96 6.73 -9.31
C LEU A 70 -8.11 7.78 -10.43
N LYS A 71 -8.24 9.07 -10.09
CA LYS A 71 -8.31 10.16 -11.08
C LYS A 71 -7.06 10.31 -11.95
N THR A 72 -5.92 9.77 -11.54
CA THR A 72 -4.70 9.76 -12.38
C THR A 72 -4.70 8.63 -13.41
N GLN A 73 -5.71 7.75 -13.37
CA GLN A 73 -5.85 6.58 -14.23
C GLN A 73 -7.05 6.67 -15.19
N ASP A 74 -7.87 7.72 -15.06
CA ASP A 74 -8.94 8.09 -15.99
C ASP A 74 -8.35 8.75 -17.26
#